data_AF-A0A0F6IBG4-F1
#
_entry.id   AF-A0A0F6IBG4-F1
#
_cell.length_a   1.000
_cell.length_b   1.000
_cell.length_c   1.000
_cell.angle_alpha   90.00
_cell.angle_beta   90.00
_cell.angle_gamma   90.00
#
_symmetry.space_group_name_H-M   'P 1'
#
loop_
_entity.id
_entity.type
_entity.pdbx_description
1 polymer ?
#
loop_
_entity_poly.entity_id
_entity_poly.type
_entity_poly.pdbx_seq_one_letter_code
_entity_poly.pdbx_strand_id
1 'polypeptide(L)'
;MLALLYLADQTSGNCVTLSKADGNGDGIPTYTATGNTKPKGACNNFYNVTAIVNNPEAVVSSVKASYQAAKDKTTAAGSNCAVVSTYLQSAIDAATTLKVQQTLATGTCSRLGTGWNLNPLTFGGNFSVDPAYLGKTVYACSSEKAKEELFDSFAIDFSTVAGSVATDMATNLAYQQKLTAVSASNFKWTADAAAKGRLINVTELTTVGKSGATVVAFGAIQSAALAAVLAGNLAGANAAASCGKDLLAKEPEEVQKIAFALYDPANNFKGAVTGAAGAAVDSTITTAQAQSVTEVLFSSLTCQYGDFDEEATTNKQTVGTEANVKIYGTCPATYPKI
;
A
#
# COMPACT_ATOMS: atom_id res chain seq x y z
N MET A 1 3.12 -21.00 12.04
CA MET A 1 4.03 -20.38 13.04
C MET A 1 5.49 -20.37 12.57
N LEU A 2 6.02 -21.46 11.98
CA LEU A 2 7.39 -21.48 11.41
C LEU A 2 7.60 -20.54 10.19
N ALA A 3 6.61 -20.40 9.31
CA ALA A 3 6.69 -19.46 8.16
C ALA A 3 6.75 -17.98 8.59
N LEU A 4 6.21 -17.64 9.77
CA LEU A 4 6.23 -16.29 10.34
C LEU A 4 7.55 -15.98 11.07
N LEU A 5 8.26 -17.01 11.56
CA LEU A 5 9.60 -16.86 12.14
C LEU A 5 10.66 -16.65 11.06
N TYR A 6 10.48 -17.24 9.87
CA TYR A 6 11.37 -17.02 8.72
C TYR A 6 11.23 -15.61 8.11
N LEU A 7 10.06 -14.95 8.31
CA LEU A 7 9.90 -13.52 8.02
C LEU A 7 10.74 -12.62 8.93
N ALA A 8 11.10 -13.07 10.14
CA ALA A 8 11.86 -12.31 11.13
C ALA A 8 13.39 -12.33 10.89
N ASP A 9 13.91 -13.31 10.14
CA ASP A 9 15.34 -13.46 9.83
C ASP A 9 15.75 -12.79 8.48
N GLN A 10 14.76 -12.39 7.67
CA GLN A 10 14.93 -11.68 6.39
C GLN A 10 14.68 -10.15 6.52
N THR A 11 14.76 -9.62 7.74
CA THR A 11 14.12 -8.36 8.21
C THR A 11 14.85 -7.05 7.94
N SER A 12 15.98 -7.06 7.24
CA SER A 12 16.72 -5.83 6.87
C SER A 12 16.50 -5.36 5.42
N GLY A 13 15.51 -5.93 4.72
CA GLY A 13 15.25 -5.61 3.32
C GLY A 13 14.60 -4.24 3.12
N ASN A 14 15.39 -3.20 2.88
CA ASN A 14 14.87 -2.02 2.21
C ASN A 14 14.82 -2.28 0.71
N CYS A 15 13.70 -1.95 0.07
CA CYS A 15 13.53 -2.13 -1.36
C CYS A 15 13.49 -0.77 -2.04
N VAL A 16 14.35 -0.60 -3.04
CA VAL A 16 14.44 0.63 -3.81
C VAL A 16 13.92 0.36 -5.21
N THR A 17 12.93 1.14 -5.65
CA THR A 17 12.46 1.15 -7.03
C THR A 17 13.04 2.36 -7.74
N LEU A 18 13.55 2.16 -8.96
CA LEU A 18 14.16 3.21 -9.76
C LEU A 18 13.21 3.59 -10.90
N SER A 19 12.95 4.88 -11.06
CA SER A 19 12.16 5.43 -12.18
C SER A 19 12.98 6.48 -12.92
N LYS A 20 13.05 6.35 -14.24
CA LYS A 20 13.75 7.28 -15.14
C LYS A 20 12.80 8.40 -15.58
N ALA A 21 13.27 9.64 -15.53
CA ALA A 21 12.59 10.82 -16.04
C ALA A 21 13.56 11.68 -16.87
N ASP A 22 13.02 12.48 -17.79
CA ASP A 22 13.72 13.53 -18.53
C ASP A 22 13.51 14.88 -17.83
N GLY A 23 14.03 15.00 -16.61
CA GLY A 23 13.69 16.11 -15.70
C GLY A 23 13.84 17.52 -16.27
N ASN A 24 14.79 17.73 -17.20
CA ASN A 24 15.12 19.04 -17.76
C ASN A 24 15.04 19.11 -19.31
N GLY A 25 14.64 18.02 -19.99
CA GLY A 25 14.51 17.99 -21.46
C GLY A 25 15.83 18.11 -22.25
N ASP A 26 16.98 17.97 -21.60
CA ASP A 26 18.33 18.12 -22.17
C ASP A 26 18.90 16.80 -22.76
N GLY A 27 18.15 15.71 -22.63
CA GLY A 27 18.56 14.37 -23.07
C GLY A 27 19.41 13.59 -22.07
N ILE A 28 19.74 14.18 -20.91
CA ILE A 28 20.41 13.49 -19.80
C ILE A 28 19.34 13.03 -18.79
N PRO A 29 19.28 11.73 -18.46
CA PRO A 29 18.24 11.25 -17.57
C PRO A 29 18.49 11.61 -16.11
N THR A 30 17.41 12.01 -15.43
CA THR A 30 17.31 12.05 -13.98
C THR A 30 16.60 10.78 -13.51
N TYR A 31 17.09 10.17 -12.45
CA TYR A 31 16.50 8.97 -11.87
C TYR A 31 16.00 9.29 -10.46
N THR A 32 14.79 8.82 -10.15
CA THR A 32 14.24 8.87 -8.79
C THR A 32 14.26 7.47 -8.20
N ALA A 33 14.87 7.35 -7.02
CA ALA A 33 14.88 6.15 -6.23
C ALA A 33 13.85 6.27 -5.10
N THR A 34 12.88 5.36 -5.05
CA THR A 34 11.86 5.29 -4.00
C THR A 34 12.12 4.10 -3.11
N GLY A 35 12.43 4.36 -1.85
CA GLY A 35 12.74 3.37 -0.83
C GLY A 35 11.54 3.07 0.06
N ASN A 36 11.22 1.78 0.20
CA ASN A 36 10.14 1.27 1.05
C ASN A 36 10.65 0.14 1.93
N THR A 37 10.08 0.02 3.13
CA THR A 37 10.30 -1.17 3.97
C THR A 37 9.46 -2.33 3.47
N LYS A 38 10.10 -3.48 3.17
CA LYS A 38 9.41 -4.72 2.81
C LYS A 38 10.19 -5.94 3.32
N PRO A 39 9.60 -7.14 3.38
CA PRO A 39 10.39 -8.36 3.48
C PRO A 39 11.37 -8.44 2.29
N LYS A 40 12.62 -8.84 2.50
CA LYS A 40 13.68 -8.87 1.46
C LYS A 40 13.27 -9.64 0.19
N GLY A 41 12.49 -10.71 0.35
CA GLY A 41 11.95 -11.50 -0.76
C GLY A 41 10.75 -10.89 -1.49
N ALA A 42 10.33 -9.67 -1.15
CA ALA A 42 9.15 -8.99 -1.71
C ALA A 42 9.51 -7.68 -2.44
N CYS A 43 10.80 -7.40 -2.69
CA CYS A 43 11.23 -6.16 -3.35
C CYS A 43 10.68 -5.99 -4.77
N ASN A 44 10.36 -7.09 -5.45
CA ASN A 44 9.71 -7.14 -6.75
C ASN A 44 8.17 -7.07 -6.70
N ASN A 45 7.59 -6.78 -5.52
CA ASN A 45 6.15 -6.88 -5.24
C ASN A 45 5.57 -8.30 -5.32
N PHE A 46 6.43 -9.32 -5.42
CA PHE A 46 6.05 -10.72 -5.48
C PHE A 46 6.67 -11.46 -4.29
N TYR A 47 5.85 -12.01 -3.41
CA TYR A 47 6.36 -12.76 -2.26
C TYR A 47 5.81 -14.18 -2.30
N ASN A 48 6.70 -15.17 -2.18
CA ASN A 48 6.34 -16.59 -2.09
C ASN A 48 5.31 -17.00 -3.16
N VAL A 49 5.64 -16.71 -4.43
CA VAL A 49 4.70 -16.83 -5.55
C VAL A 49 4.13 -18.23 -5.64
N THR A 50 2.81 -18.31 -5.74
CA THR A 50 2.06 -19.57 -5.92
C THR A 50 1.22 -19.48 -7.18
N ALA A 51 1.10 -20.58 -7.93
CA ALA A 51 0.28 -20.65 -9.14
C ALA A 51 -0.83 -21.70 -9.00
N ILE A 52 -2.05 -21.31 -9.38
CA ILE A 52 -3.19 -22.19 -9.61
C ILE A 52 -3.20 -22.50 -11.11
N VAL A 53 -2.85 -23.72 -11.48
CA VAL A 53 -2.66 -24.10 -12.89
C VAL A 53 -3.89 -24.83 -13.41
N ASN A 54 -4.42 -24.35 -14.53
CA ASN A 54 -5.52 -24.98 -15.28
C ASN A 54 -6.71 -25.41 -14.39
N ASN A 55 -7.06 -24.58 -13.39
CA ASN A 55 -8.11 -24.87 -12.43
C ASN A 55 -8.92 -23.60 -12.11
N PRO A 56 -9.84 -23.20 -13.01
CA PRO A 56 -10.60 -21.97 -12.84
C PRO A 56 -11.55 -22.01 -11.63
N GLU A 57 -12.01 -23.18 -11.21
CA GLU A 57 -12.83 -23.36 -10.00
C GLU A 57 -12.04 -23.02 -8.73
N ALA A 58 -10.77 -23.44 -8.65
CA ALA A 58 -9.89 -23.08 -7.54
C ALA A 58 -9.59 -21.58 -7.52
N VAL A 59 -9.43 -20.95 -8.70
CA VAL A 59 -9.26 -19.48 -8.80
C VAL A 59 -10.49 -18.77 -8.25
N VAL A 60 -11.70 -19.15 -8.69
CA VAL A 60 -12.95 -18.56 -8.19
C VAL A 60 -13.07 -18.77 -6.68
N SER A 61 -12.79 -19.98 -6.19
CA SER A 61 -12.88 -20.29 -4.76
C SER A 61 -11.93 -19.42 -3.93
N SER A 62 -10.70 -19.22 -4.39
CA SER A 62 -9.70 -18.38 -3.71
C SER A 62 -10.09 -16.90 -3.70
N VAL A 63 -10.60 -16.39 -4.83
CA VAL A 63 -11.11 -15.02 -4.93
C VAL A 63 -12.28 -14.81 -3.97
N LYS A 64 -13.24 -15.74 -3.95
CA LYS A 64 -14.39 -15.70 -3.03
C LYS A 64 -13.95 -15.76 -1.58
N ALA A 65 -13.00 -16.63 -1.23
CA ALA A 65 -12.46 -16.72 0.13
C ALA A 65 -11.82 -15.39 0.58
N SER A 66 -11.07 -14.75 -0.30
CA SER A 66 -10.43 -13.45 -0.02
C SER A 66 -11.46 -12.35 0.28
N TYR A 67 -12.47 -12.20 -0.59
CA TYR A 67 -13.50 -11.18 -0.40
C TYR A 67 -14.49 -11.53 0.71
N GLN A 68 -14.74 -12.81 0.98
CA GLN A 68 -15.54 -13.25 2.11
C GLN A 68 -14.86 -12.87 3.44
N ALA A 69 -13.54 -13.08 3.57
CA ALA A 69 -12.81 -12.67 4.77
C ALA A 69 -12.93 -11.15 5.02
N ALA A 70 -12.83 -10.33 3.96
CA ALA A 70 -13.03 -8.88 4.07
C ALA A 70 -14.49 -8.53 4.42
N LYS A 71 -15.46 -9.23 3.82
CA LYS A 71 -16.88 -9.03 4.10
C LYS A 71 -17.22 -9.38 5.55
N ASP A 72 -16.64 -10.44 6.10
CA ASP A 72 -16.84 -10.83 7.50
C ASP A 72 -16.35 -9.71 8.45
N LYS A 73 -15.24 -9.05 8.11
CA LYS A 73 -14.76 -7.86 8.84
C LYS A 73 -15.75 -6.70 8.79
N THR A 74 -16.31 -6.38 7.62
CA THR A 74 -17.34 -5.33 7.50
C THR A 74 -18.61 -5.66 8.28
N THR A 75 -19.02 -6.93 8.31
CA THR A 75 -20.20 -7.39 9.06
C THR A 75 -19.98 -7.25 10.56
N ALA A 76 -18.78 -7.59 11.05
CA ALA A 76 -18.41 -7.48 12.46
C ALA A 76 -18.21 -6.02 12.93
N ALA A 77 -17.88 -5.10 12.01
CA ALA A 77 -17.63 -3.69 12.32
C ALA A 77 -18.91 -2.92 12.69
N GLY A 78 -20.03 -3.16 11.99
CA GLY A 78 -21.33 -2.59 12.33
C GLY A 78 -22.15 -2.12 11.12
N SER A 79 -23.26 -1.43 11.40
CA SER A 79 -24.26 -1.04 10.37
C SER A 79 -23.76 -0.01 9.36
N ASN A 80 -22.81 0.86 9.73
CA ASN A 80 -22.21 1.81 8.78
C ASN A 80 -21.48 1.11 7.62
N CYS A 81 -21.04 -0.13 7.86
CA CYS A 81 -20.35 -0.95 6.86
C CYS A 81 -21.28 -1.74 5.94
N ALA A 82 -22.61 -1.58 6.04
CA ALA A 82 -23.56 -2.36 5.23
C ALA A 82 -23.32 -2.19 3.72
N VAL A 83 -23.13 -0.96 3.24
CA VAL A 83 -22.86 -0.68 1.82
C VAL A 83 -21.54 -1.30 1.35
N VAL A 84 -20.50 -1.26 2.19
CA VAL A 84 -19.20 -1.88 1.89
C VAL A 84 -19.34 -3.40 1.85
N SER A 85 -20.10 -3.99 2.77
CA SER A 85 -20.42 -5.43 2.79
C SER A 85 -21.17 -5.87 1.53
N THR A 86 -22.16 -5.09 1.08
CA THR A 86 -22.87 -5.33 -0.19
C THR A 86 -21.96 -5.22 -1.39
N TYR A 87 -21.04 -4.24 -1.41
CA TYR A 87 -20.05 -4.11 -2.47
C TYR A 87 -19.07 -5.29 -2.50
N LEU A 88 -18.61 -5.77 -1.34
CA LEU A 88 -17.77 -6.96 -1.27
C LEU A 88 -18.53 -8.23 -1.70
N GLN A 89 -19.84 -8.31 -1.40
CA GLN A 89 -20.69 -9.39 -1.92
C GLN A 89 -20.77 -9.36 -3.45
N SER A 90 -20.90 -8.19 -4.07
CA SER A 90 -20.92 -8.11 -5.54
C SER A 90 -19.59 -8.54 -6.16
N ALA A 91 -18.45 -8.30 -5.49
CA ALA A 91 -17.15 -8.83 -5.91
C ALA A 91 -17.07 -10.36 -5.78
N ILE A 92 -17.64 -10.95 -4.73
CA ILE A 92 -17.78 -12.41 -4.57
C ILE A 92 -18.62 -12.99 -5.71
N ASP A 93 -19.75 -12.35 -6.04
CA ASP A 93 -20.68 -12.82 -7.06
C ASP A 93 -20.13 -12.63 -8.49
N ALA A 94 -19.29 -11.61 -8.70
CA ALA A 94 -18.67 -11.33 -10.00
C ALA A 94 -17.63 -12.39 -10.39
N ALA A 95 -17.02 -13.08 -9.42
CA ALA A 95 -16.03 -14.11 -9.64
C ALA A 95 -16.68 -15.41 -10.15
N THR A 96 -16.54 -15.66 -11.45
CA THR A 96 -17.14 -16.82 -12.14
C THR A 96 -16.10 -17.56 -12.97
N THR A 97 -16.29 -18.87 -13.11
CA THR A 97 -15.41 -19.74 -13.91
C THR A 97 -15.25 -19.22 -15.34
N LEU A 98 -16.35 -18.77 -15.95
CA LEU A 98 -16.34 -18.23 -17.31
C LEU A 98 -15.39 -17.04 -17.46
N LYS A 99 -15.42 -16.07 -16.53
CA LYS A 99 -14.54 -14.89 -16.60
C LYS A 99 -13.08 -15.24 -16.37
N VAL A 100 -12.80 -16.24 -15.52
CA VAL A 100 -11.44 -16.76 -15.34
C VAL A 100 -10.96 -17.43 -16.62
N GLN A 101 -11.76 -18.32 -17.22
CA GLN A 101 -11.44 -18.98 -18.48
C GLN A 101 -11.20 -17.97 -19.61
N GLN A 102 -12.04 -16.94 -19.73
CA GLN A 102 -11.87 -15.86 -20.71
C GLN A 102 -10.54 -15.12 -20.52
N THR A 103 -10.12 -14.87 -19.28
CA THR A 103 -8.84 -14.21 -18.99
C THR A 103 -7.66 -15.11 -19.38
N LEU A 104 -7.73 -16.40 -19.05
CA LEU A 104 -6.66 -17.37 -19.28
C LEU A 104 -6.59 -17.91 -20.71
N ALA A 105 -7.61 -17.65 -21.54
CA ALA A 105 -7.62 -18.04 -22.95
C ALA A 105 -6.46 -17.44 -23.77
N THR A 106 -5.84 -16.36 -23.27
CA THR A 106 -4.64 -15.74 -23.86
C THR A 106 -3.36 -16.56 -23.70
N GLY A 107 -3.40 -17.68 -22.98
CA GLY A 107 -2.28 -18.60 -22.82
C GLY A 107 -1.29 -18.19 -21.73
N THR A 108 -1.54 -17.12 -20.97
CA THR A 108 -0.61 -16.59 -19.96
C THR A 108 -1.04 -16.88 -18.52
N CYS A 109 -0.23 -16.44 -17.56
CA CYS A 109 -0.63 -16.34 -16.15
C CYS A 109 -1.16 -14.94 -15.83
N SER A 110 -2.18 -14.85 -14.99
CA SER A 110 -2.71 -13.57 -14.50
C SER A 110 -3.02 -13.59 -13.01
N ARG A 111 -2.87 -12.44 -12.36
CA ARG A 111 -3.24 -12.19 -10.95
C ARG A 111 -4.67 -11.68 -10.80
N LEU A 112 -5.21 -11.11 -11.87
CA LEU A 112 -6.49 -10.42 -11.89
C LEU A 112 -7.14 -10.54 -13.26
N GLY A 113 -8.45 -10.34 -13.32
CA GLY A 113 -9.19 -10.26 -14.57
C GLY A 113 -10.50 -9.54 -14.35
N THR A 114 -11.36 -9.55 -15.36
CA THR A 114 -12.67 -8.90 -15.24
C THR A 114 -13.48 -9.55 -14.13
N GLY A 115 -13.76 -8.80 -13.06
CA GLY A 115 -14.57 -9.25 -11.94
C GLY A 115 -13.89 -10.24 -10.99
N TRP A 116 -12.56 -10.39 -11.03
CA TRP A 116 -11.83 -11.22 -10.06
C TRP A 116 -10.40 -10.71 -9.82
N ASN A 117 -9.91 -10.84 -8.59
CA ASN A 117 -8.54 -10.50 -8.21
C ASN A 117 -8.07 -11.48 -7.13
N LEU A 118 -6.99 -12.21 -7.39
CA LEU A 118 -6.40 -13.17 -6.43
C LEU A 118 -5.57 -12.50 -5.32
N ASN A 119 -5.17 -11.24 -5.53
CA ASN A 119 -4.26 -10.50 -4.66
C ASN A 119 -4.85 -9.12 -4.29
N PRO A 120 -6.00 -9.07 -3.58
CA PRO A 120 -6.67 -7.82 -3.29
C PRO A 120 -5.97 -6.95 -2.22
N LEU A 121 -5.01 -7.49 -1.47
CA LEU A 121 -4.25 -6.71 -0.49
C LEU A 121 -3.16 -5.90 -1.19
N THR A 122 -3.30 -4.58 -1.20
CA THR A 122 -2.39 -3.64 -1.87
C THR A 122 -1.39 -2.95 -0.93
N PHE A 123 -1.53 -3.12 0.39
CA PHE A 123 -0.62 -2.51 1.36
C PHE A 123 0.69 -3.31 1.45
N GLY A 124 1.81 -2.67 1.12
CA GLY A 124 3.15 -3.30 1.13
C GLY A 124 3.47 -4.18 -0.09
N GLY A 125 2.52 -4.40 -1.00
CA GLY A 125 2.68 -5.25 -2.18
C GLY A 125 1.33 -5.72 -2.73
N ASN A 126 1.32 -6.80 -3.52
CA ASN A 126 0.08 -7.44 -3.98
C ASN A 126 0.02 -8.87 -3.45
N PHE A 127 -0.82 -9.06 -2.43
CA PHE A 127 -0.91 -10.35 -1.72
C PHE A 127 -2.35 -10.86 -1.63
N SER A 128 -2.47 -12.18 -1.54
CA SER A 128 -3.73 -12.84 -1.24
C SER A 128 -4.05 -12.75 0.26
N VAL A 129 -5.35 -12.62 0.55
CA VAL A 129 -5.91 -12.74 1.90
C VAL A 129 -6.77 -13.99 2.06
N ASP A 130 -6.76 -14.87 1.04
CA ASP A 130 -7.28 -16.23 1.16
C ASP A 130 -6.50 -16.95 2.27
N PRO A 131 -7.15 -17.53 3.29
CA PRO A 131 -6.49 -18.32 4.32
C PRO A 131 -5.51 -19.38 3.78
N ALA A 132 -5.79 -19.98 2.61
CA ALA A 132 -4.91 -20.97 1.99
C ALA A 132 -3.62 -20.36 1.40
N TYR A 133 -3.66 -19.09 1.00
CA TYR A 133 -2.56 -18.39 0.33
C TYR A 133 -2.17 -17.08 1.01
N LEU A 134 -2.50 -16.92 2.29
CA LEU A 134 -2.35 -15.67 3.03
C LEU A 134 -0.92 -15.12 2.92
N GLY A 135 -0.80 -13.89 2.45
CA GLY A 135 0.48 -13.18 2.30
C GLY A 135 1.33 -13.63 1.11
N LYS A 136 0.83 -14.54 0.27
CA LYS A 136 1.50 -14.96 -0.98
C LYS A 136 0.98 -14.14 -2.16
N THR A 137 1.79 -14.00 -3.20
CA THR A 137 1.28 -13.59 -4.50
C THR A 137 0.79 -14.82 -5.27
N VAL A 138 -0.50 -14.85 -5.62
CA VAL A 138 -1.14 -15.97 -6.30
C VAL A 138 -1.43 -15.62 -7.77
N TYR A 139 -1.05 -16.51 -8.67
CA TYR A 139 -1.35 -16.42 -10.10
C TYR A 139 -2.32 -17.52 -10.52
N ALA A 140 -3.23 -17.21 -11.43
CA ALA A 140 -3.93 -18.20 -12.22
C ALA A 140 -3.17 -18.40 -13.53
N CYS A 141 -2.82 -19.63 -13.87
CA CYS A 141 -2.06 -19.95 -15.08
C CYS A 141 -2.86 -20.87 -16.00
N SER A 142 -2.83 -20.57 -17.31
CA SER A 142 -3.47 -21.38 -18.34
C SER A 142 -2.92 -22.82 -18.41
N SER A 143 -1.64 -23.01 -18.09
CA SER A 143 -0.91 -24.26 -18.23
C SER A 143 0.34 -24.31 -17.35
N GLU A 144 0.93 -25.50 -17.22
CA GLU A 144 2.23 -25.70 -16.57
C GLU A 144 3.34 -24.92 -17.28
N LYS A 145 3.31 -24.88 -18.62
CA LYS A 145 4.25 -24.09 -19.43
C LYS A 145 4.15 -22.59 -19.12
N ALA A 146 2.94 -22.04 -19.05
CA ALA A 146 2.77 -20.63 -18.69
C ALA A 146 3.29 -20.32 -17.27
N LYS A 147 3.16 -21.28 -16.35
CA LYS A 147 3.74 -21.18 -15.01
C LYS A 147 5.27 -21.17 -15.08
N GLU A 148 5.89 -22.07 -15.83
CA GLU A 148 7.35 -22.09 -16.03
C GLU A 148 7.85 -20.75 -16.60
N GLU A 149 7.23 -20.25 -17.66
CA GLU A 149 7.55 -18.94 -18.27
C GLU A 149 7.41 -17.78 -17.27
N LEU A 150 6.40 -17.83 -16.39
CA LEU A 150 6.24 -16.85 -15.31
C LEU A 150 7.42 -16.90 -14.34
N PHE A 151 7.84 -18.08 -13.90
CA PHE A 151 8.97 -18.20 -12.96
C PHE A 151 10.30 -17.79 -13.60
N ASP A 152 10.51 -18.09 -14.88
CA ASP A 152 11.67 -17.62 -15.63
C ASP A 152 11.72 -16.08 -15.69
N SER A 153 10.57 -15.42 -15.81
CA SER A 153 10.51 -13.94 -15.81
C SER A 153 10.92 -13.31 -14.47
N PHE A 154 10.80 -14.03 -13.35
CA PHE A 154 11.23 -13.53 -12.04
C PHE A 154 12.75 -13.60 -11.83
N ALA A 155 13.48 -14.30 -12.71
CA ALA A 155 14.94 -14.34 -12.69
C ALA A 155 15.60 -13.04 -13.19
N ILE A 156 14.81 -12.07 -13.65
CA ILE A 156 15.28 -10.82 -14.26
C ILE A 156 14.98 -9.62 -13.33
N ASP A 157 16.04 -8.88 -12.97
CA ASP A 157 16.10 -7.50 -12.46
C ASP A 157 15.55 -7.13 -11.08
N PHE A 158 16.14 -7.64 -9.98
CA PHE A 158 15.99 -6.98 -8.67
C PHE A 158 17.30 -6.90 -7.89
N SER A 159 17.86 -5.70 -7.77
CA SER A 159 18.97 -5.42 -6.87
C SER A 159 18.44 -5.10 -5.46
N THR A 160 18.62 -6.00 -4.50
CA THR A 160 18.56 -5.61 -3.08
C THR A 160 19.77 -4.73 -2.79
N VAL A 161 19.55 -3.47 -2.41
CA VAL A 161 20.67 -2.62 -1.98
C VAL A 161 20.90 -2.83 -0.48
N ALA A 162 22.15 -3.06 -0.09
CA ALA A 162 22.55 -3.08 1.31
C ALA A 162 22.50 -1.66 1.88
N GLY A 163 21.82 -1.45 3.01
CA GLY A 163 21.74 -0.14 3.66
C GLY A 163 20.41 0.12 4.37
N SER A 164 20.34 1.26 5.05
CA SER A 164 19.12 1.77 5.67
C SER A 164 18.55 2.88 4.79
N VAL A 165 17.34 2.72 4.25
CA VAL A 165 16.67 3.76 3.43
C VAL A 165 16.51 5.07 4.21
N ALA A 166 16.27 5.00 5.52
CA ALA A 166 16.20 6.21 6.35
C ALA A 166 17.53 6.98 6.37
N THR A 167 18.67 6.28 6.29
CA THR A 167 20.01 6.89 6.22
C THR A 167 20.31 7.36 4.79
N ASP A 168 20.03 6.51 3.80
CA ASP A 168 20.32 6.78 2.39
C ASP A 168 19.48 7.92 1.81
N MET A 169 18.28 8.15 2.35
CA MET A 169 17.32 9.15 1.89
C MET A 169 17.06 10.22 2.96
N ALA A 170 18.08 10.53 3.76
CA ALA A 170 17.99 11.44 4.92
C ALA A 170 17.45 12.83 4.59
N THR A 171 17.77 13.40 3.41
CA THR A 171 17.23 14.69 2.98
C THR A 171 15.72 14.65 2.83
N ASN A 172 15.19 13.60 2.21
CA ASN A 172 13.74 13.44 2.07
C ASN A 172 13.08 13.09 3.40
N LEU A 173 13.73 12.31 4.27
CA LEU A 173 13.24 12.09 5.64
C LEU A 173 13.07 13.41 6.40
N ALA A 174 14.09 14.26 6.39
CA ALA A 174 14.04 15.57 7.02
C ALA A 174 12.93 16.46 6.41
N TYR A 175 12.76 16.42 5.09
CA TYR A 175 11.65 17.09 4.42
C TYR A 175 10.29 16.59 4.90
N GLN A 176 10.06 15.27 4.96
CA GLN A 176 8.79 14.70 5.42
C GLN A 176 8.49 15.03 6.89
N GLN A 177 9.51 14.96 7.76
CA GLN A 177 9.39 15.38 9.17
C GLN A 177 8.95 16.85 9.28
N LYS A 178 9.58 17.75 8.51
CA LYS A 178 9.19 19.16 8.46
C LYS A 178 7.77 19.33 7.91
N LEU A 179 7.46 18.72 6.76
CA LEU A 179 6.16 18.83 6.09
C LEU A 179 5.01 18.40 7.01
N THR A 180 5.21 17.31 7.73
CA THR A 180 4.22 16.76 8.66
C THR A 180 4.12 17.52 9.98
N ALA A 181 5.14 18.31 10.33
CA ALA A 181 5.13 19.19 11.50
C ALA A 181 4.43 20.55 11.23
N VAL A 182 4.22 20.93 9.96
CA VAL A 182 3.58 22.21 9.62
C VAL A 182 2.09 22.15 9.96
N SER A 183 1.65 23.07 10.82
CA SER A 183 0.25 23.21 11.23
C SER A 183 -0.71 23.47 10.07
N ALA A 184 -0.26 24.20 9.04
CA ALA A 184 -1.03 24.47 7.82
C ALA A 184 -1.36 23.21 6.99
N SER A 185 -0.60 22.13 7.16
CA SER A 185 -0.88 20.85 6.50
C SER A 185 -2.12 20.15 7.07
N ASN A 186 -2.70 20.67 8.17
CA ASN A 186 -3.90 20.15 8.85
C ASN A 186 -3.81 18.71 9.35
N PHE A 187 -2.61 18.12 9.37
CA PHE A 187 -2.34 16.90 10.10
C PHE A 187 -2.44 17.20 11.61
N LYS A 188 -3.10 16.32 12.37
CA LYS A 188 -3.35 16.55 13.80
C LYS A 188 -2.28 15.92 14.71
N TRP A 189 -1.17 15.48 14.12
CA TRP A 189 0.01 15.06 14.87
C TRP A 189 0.65 16.27 15.57
N THR A 190 1.34 16.01 16.68
CA THR A 190 2.12 17.05 17.35
C THR A 190 3.41 17.31 16.57
N ALA A 191 3.96 18.53 16.67
CA ALA A 191 5.24 18.86 16.04
C ALA A 191 6.39 17.97 16.54
N ASP A 192 6.37 17.57 17.82
CA ASP A 192 7.34 16.64 18.39
C ASP A 192 7.25 15.24 17.75
N ALA A 193 6.04 14.72 17.57
CA ALA A 193 5.84 13.42 16.91
C ALA A 193 6.25 13.45 15.44
N ALA A 194 5.95 14.54 14.73
CA ALA A 194 6.37 14.73 13.35
C ALA A 194 7.90 14.84 13.21
N ALA A 195 8.57 15.55 14.12
CA ALA A 195 10.03 15.65 14.16
C ALA A 195 10.72 14.30 14.44
N LYS A 196 10.05 13.39 15.16
CA LYS A 196 10.50 12.01 15.41
C LYS A 196 10.07 11.04 14.30
N GLY A 197 9.48 11.53 13.21
CA GLY A 197 8.96 10.67 12.16
C GLY A 197 10.05 9.78 11.54
N ARG A 198 9.68 8.56 11.17
CA ARG A 198 10.60 7.56 10.59
C ARG A 198 9.90 6.69 9.57
N LEU A 199 10.68 5.98 8.75
CA LEU A 199 10.13 4.94 7.90
C LEU A 199 9.51 3.82 8.77
N ILE A 200 8.35 3.32 8.37
CA ILE A 200 7.70 2.16 8.99
C ILE A 200 8.66 0.95 8.97
N ASN A 201 8.66 0.11 10.02
CA ASN A 201 9.53 -1.06 10.08
C ASN A 201 8.80 -2.36 9.67
N VAL A 202 9.56 -3.46 9.50
CA VAL A 202 9.00 -4.74 9.04
C VAL A 202 8.04 -5.36 10.05
N THR A 203 8.28 -5.18 11.35
CA THR A 203 7.40 -5.68 12.41
C THR A 203 6.04 -4.99 12.38
N GLU A 204 6.02 -3.67 12.20
CA GLU A 204 4.80 -2.87 12.03
C GLU A 204 4.05 -3.25 10.76
N LEU A 205 4.78 -3.38 9.64
CA LEU A 205 4.21 -3.82 8.37
C LEU A 205 3.60 -5.23 8.49
N THR A 206 4.27 -6.14 9.19
CA THR A 206 3.77 -7.50 9.43
C THR A 206 2.53 -7.48 10.33
N THR A 207 2.50 -6.60 11.34
CA THR A 207 1.35 -6.41 12.21
C THR A 207 0.13 -5.93 11.42
N VAL A 208 0.28 -4.92 10.56
CA VAL A 208 -0.80 -4.48 9.65
C VAL A 208 -1.17 -5.56 8.64
N GLY A 209 -0.19 -6.31 8.12
CA GLY A 209 -0.39 -7.40 7.18
C GLY A 209 -1.28 -8.53 7.73
N LYS A 210 -1.21 -8.80 9.05
CA LYS A 210 -2.13 -9.75 9.72
C LYS A 210 -3.59 -9.28 9.69
N SER A 211 -3.82 -7.98 9.57
CA SER A 211 -5.14 -7.37 9.36
C SER A 211 -5.52 -7.26 7.88
N GLY A 212 -4.89 -8.06 7.00
CA GLY A 212 -5.07 -7.98 5.55
C GLY A 212 -6.53 -7.96 5.07
N ALA A 213 -7.40 -8.79 5.65
CA ALA A 213 -8.84 -8.78 5.32
C ALA A 213 -9.51 -7.42 5.64
N THR A 214 -9.13 -6.79 6.75
CA THR A 214 -9.60 -5.46 7.14
C THR A 214 -9.05 -4.38 6.22
N VAL A 215 -7.79 -4.50 5.78
CA VAL A 215 -7.19 -3.59 4.79
C VAL A 215 -7.90 -3.71 3.43
N VAL A 216 -8.26 -4.92 3.00
CA VAL A 216 -9.07 -5.13 1.79
C VAL A 216 -10.45 -4.50 1.93
N ALA A 217 -11.11 -4.67 3.08
CA ALA A 217 -12.39 -4.00 3.36
C ALA A 217 -12.26 -2.47 3.34
N PHE A 218 -11.16 -1.94 3.88
CA PHE A 218 -10.87 -0.51 3.87
C PHE A 218 -10.69 0.02 2.45
N GLY A 219 -9.94 -0.68 1.60
CA GLY A 219 -9.77 -0.34 0.18
C GLY A 219 -11.07 -0.36 -0.63
N ALA A 220 -12.09 -1.09 -0.18
CA ALA A 220 -13.39 -1.14 -0.82
C ALA A 220 -14.30 0.06 -0.48
N ILE A 221 -13.98 0.85 0.55
CA ILE A 221 -14.85 1.94 1.05
C ILE A 221 -15.16 2.96 -0.04
N GLN A 222 -14.13 3.47 -0.75
CA GLN A 222 -14.33 4.52 -1.75
C GLN A 222 -15.19 4.03 -2.92
N SER A 223 -14.91 2.83 -3.44
CA SER A 223 -15.68 2.23 -4.53
C SER A 223 -17.12 1.93 -4.11
N ALA A 224 -17.32 1.46 -2.88
CA ALA A 224 -18.65 1.23 -2.33
C ALA A 224 -19.45 2.52 -2.16
N ALA A 225 -18.80 3.59 -1.65
CA ALA A 225 -19.42 4.91 -1.53
C ALA A 225 -19.80 5.48 -2.90
N LEU A 226 -18.90 5.40 -3.88
CA LEU A 226 -19.17 5.84 -5.25
C LEU A 226 -20.33 5.07 -5.89
N ALA A 227 -20.35 3.74 -5.75
CA ALA A 227 -21.44 2.91 -6.25
C ALA A 227 -22.79 3.30 -5.62
N ALA A 228 -22.82 3.60 -4.32
CA ALA A 228 -24.00 4.08 -3.63
C ALA A 228 -24.47 5.47 -4.14
N VAL A 229 -23.55 6.41 -4.38
CA VAL A 229 -23.87 7.71 -4.99
C VAL A 229 -24.50 7.52 -6.37
N LEU A 230 -23.90 6.70 -7.23
CA LEU A 230 -24.42 6.43 -8.58
C LEU A 230 -25.79 5.76 -8.56
N ALA A 231 -26.10 4.99 -7.52
CA ALA A 231 -27.42 4.40 -7.29
C ALA A 231 -28.42 5.34 -6.60
N GLY A 232 -28.07 6.61 -6.36
CA GLY A 232 -28.92 7.58 -5.67
C GLY A 232 -29.02 7.41 -4.15
N ASN A 233 -28.21 6.53 -3.55
CA ASN A 233 -28.19 6.26 -2.12
C ASN A 233 -27.14 7.12 -1.39
N LEU A 234 -27.40 8.42 -1.28
CA LEU A 234 -26.50 9.38 -0.61
C LEU A 234 -26.26 9.04 0.86
N ALA A 235 -27.29 8.61 1.59
CA ALA A 235 -27.16 8.21 2.99
C ALA A 235 -26.21 7.01 3.15
N GLY A 236 -26.33 6.03 2.25
CA GLY A 236 -25.44 4.87 2.20
C GLY A 236 -24.00 5.24 1.85
N ALA A 237 -23.79 6.21 0.95
CA ALA A 237 -22.45 6.71 0.63
C ALA A 237 -21.77 7.35 1.85
N ASN A 238 -22.49 8.17 2.61
CA ASN A 238 -21.98 8.77 3.85
C ASN A 238 -21.69 7.72 4.93
N ALA A 239 -22.56 6.71 5.06
CA ALA A 239 -22.35 5.59 5.98
C ALA A 239 -21.10 4.77 5.59
N ALA A 240 -20.90 4.50 4.29
CA ALA A 240 -19.71 3.81 3.80
C ALA A 240 -18.42 4.55 4.17
N ALA A 241 -18.38 5.88 4.06
CA ALA A 241 -17.24 6.67 4.51
C ALA A 241 -16.97 6.55 6.03
N SER A 242 -18.02 6.36 6.84
CA SER A 242 -17.89 6.14 8.29
C SER A 242 -17.44 4.71 8.65
N CYS A 243 -17.59 3.75 7.74
CA CYS A 243 -17.19 2.35 7.96
C CYS A 243 -15.70 2.20 8.29
N GLY A 244 -14.82 3.06 7.76
CA GLY A 244 -13.38 3.01 8.03
C GLY A 244 -13.06 3.13 9.52
N LYS A 245 -13.77 4.01 10.23
CA LYS A 245 -13.62 4.19 11.68
C LYS A 245 -14.09 2.96 12.45
N ASP A 246 -15.22 2.38 12.07
CA ASP A 246 -15.77 1.20 12.73
C ASP A 246 -14.88 -0.03 12.50
N LEU A 247 -14.35 -0.22 11.29
CA LEU A 247 -13.37 -1.25 10.98
C LEU A 247 -12.12 -1.10 11.84
N LEU A 248 -11.55 0.11 11.91
CA LEU A 248 -10.33 0.37 12.68
C LEU A 248 -10.55 0.10 14.18
N ALA A 249 -11.70 0.49 14.73
CA ALA A 249 -12.04 0.28 16.13
C ALA A 249 -12.16 -1.21 16.52
N LYS A 250 -12.32 -2.13 15.56
CA LYS A 250 -12.35 -3.58 15.80
C LYS A 250 -11.00 -4.26 15.66
N GLU A 251 -9.98 -3.55 15.19
CA GLU A 251 -8.63 -4.11 15.07
C GLU A 251 -7.88 -4.06 16.41
N PRO A 252 -6.85 -4.91 16.61
CA PRO A 252 -6.01 -4.86 17.79
C PRO A 252 -5.39 -3.48 18.01
N GLU A 253 -5.16 -3.11 19.27
CA GLU A 253 -4.63 -1.79 19.65
C GLU A 253 -3.34 -1.42 18.89
N GLU A 254 -2.45 -2.39 18.67
CA GLU A 254 -1.20 -2.17 17.93
C GLU A 254 -1.44 -1.78 16.47
N VAL A 255 -2.45 -2.36 15.81
CA VAL A 255 -2.84 -1.98 14.44
C VAL A 255 -3.45 -0.59 14.44
N GLN A 256 -4.25 -0.26 15.45
CA GLN A 256 -4.81 1.09 15.62
C GLN A 256 -3.72 2.14 15.80
N LYS A 257 -2.73 1.90 16.66
CA LYS A 257 -1.58 2.81 16.87
C LYS A 257 -0.80 3.05 15.59
N ILE A 258 -0.51 1.99 14.82
CA ILE A 258 0.17 2.11 13.53
C ILE A 258 -0.66 2.95 12.57
N ALA A 259 -1.97 2.68 12.47
CA ALA A 259 -2.86 3.48 11.64
C ALA A 259 -2.87 4.95 12.08
N PHE A 260 -2.92 5.26 13.38
CA PHE A 260 -2.91 6.65 13.85
C PHE A 260 -1.63 7.40 13.47
N ALA A 261 -0.50 6.70 13.39
CA ALA A 261 0.81 7.26 13.08
C ALA A 261 1.15 7.29 11.59
N LEU A 262 0.43 6.55 10.73
CA LEU A 262 0.81 6.36 9.33
C LEU A 262 0.59 7.61 8.46
N TYR A 263 1.63 7.97 7.71
CA TYR A 263 1.61 8.91 6.60
C TYR A 263 1.86 8.18 5.28
N ASP A 264 0.78 8.02 4.50
CA ASP A 264 0.76 7.41 3.18
C ASP A 264 -0.01 8.31 2.20
N PRO A 265 0.67 9.29 1.59
CA PRO A 265 0.03 10.22 0.68
C PRO A 265 -0.43 9.56 -0.63
N ALA A 266 0.16 8.43 -1.03
CA ALA A 266 -0.24 7.71 -2.24
C ALA A 266 -1.64 7.10 -2.09
N ASN A 267 -1.99 6.67 -0.88
CA ASN A 267 -3.31 6.13 -0.56
C ASN A 267 -4.25 7.14 0.11
N ASN A 268 -3.89 8.44 0.10
CA ASN A 268 -4.62 9.50 0.80
C ASN A 268 -4.91 9.17 2.28
N PHE A 269 -3.91 8.63 2.97
CA PHE A 269 -3.98 8.36 4.39
C PHE A 269 -2.98 9.28 5.11
N LYS A 270 -3.48 10.38 5.68
CA LYS A 270 -2.63 11.49 6.17
C LYS A 270 -2.98 11.90 7.61
N GLY A 271 -2.99 10.97 8.55
CA GLY A 271 -3.47 11.24 9.91
C GLY A 271 -4.92 11.74 9.93
N ALA A 272 -5.34 12.41 11.01
CA ALA A 272 -6.71 12.94 11.14
C ALA A 272 -6.92 14.25 10.37
N VAL A 273 -6.83 14.26 9.03
CA VAL A 273 -7.11 15.49 8.26
C VAL A 273 -8.60 15.85 8.33
N THR A 274 -8.88 17.12 8.59
CA THR A 274 -10.23 17.67 8.55
C THR A 274 -10.42 18.51 7.29
N GLY A 275 -11.38 18.19 6.43
CA GLY A 275 -11.91 19.11 5.42
C GLY A 275 -11.32 19.06 4.00
N ALA A 276 -10.54 18.03 3.64
CA ALA A 276 -10.13 17.85 2.24
C ALA A 276 -11.28 17.21 1.43
N ALA A 277 -11.76 17.90 0.39
CA ALA A 277 -12.78 17.35 -0.51
C ALA A 277 -12.24 16.11 -1.24
N GLY A 278 -12.92 14.97 -1.13
CA GLY A 278 -12.47 13.66 -1.64
C GLY A 278 -11.88 12.73 -0.58
N ALA A 279 -11.77 13.18 0.67
CA ALA A 279 -11.08 12.45 1.73
C ALA A 279 -11.97 11.51 2.56
N ALA A 280 -12.64 10.54 1.93
CA ALA A 280 -13.43 9.53 2.64
C ALA A 280 -12.60 8.70 3.65
N VAL A 281 -11.26 8.73 3.53
CA VAL A 281 -10.30 8.04 4.40
C VAL A 281 -9.85 8.92 5.59
N ASP A 282 -9.81 10.25 5.44
CA ASP A 282 -9.18 11.14 6.42
C ASP A 282 -10.01 11.32 7.72
N SER A 283 -11.31 11.02 7.69
CA SER A 283 -12.17 11.04 8.90
C SER A 283 -12.10 9.76 9.73
N THR A 284 -11.26 8.79 9.35
CA THR A 284 -11.10 7.51 10.07
C THR A 284 -10.53 7.72 11.47
N ILE A 285 -9.62 8.68 11.63
CA ILE A 285 -8.89 8.93 12.87
C ILE A 285 -9.41 10.21 13.52
N THR A 286 -9.62 10.18 14.83
CA THR A 286 -9.99 11.38 15.58
C THR A 286 -8.78 12.26 15.88
N THR A 287 -9.00 13.56 16.10
CA THR A 287 -7.94 14.48 16.54
C THR A 287 -7.21 13.98 17.78
N ALA A 288 -7.92 13.45 18.78
CA ALA A 288 -7.30 12.94 20.00
C ALA A 288 -6.38 11.74 19.75
N GLN A 289 -6.78 10.82 18.86
CA GLN A 289 -5.96 9.67 18.47
C GLN A 289 -4.71 10.09 17.69
N ALA A 290 -4.83 11.08 16.82
CA ALA A 290 -3.66 11.64 16.12
C ALA A 290 -2.72 12.37 17.08
N GLN A 291 -3.25 13.12 18.05
CA GLN A 291 -2.45 13.83 19.05
C GLN A 291 -1.73 12.91 20.05
N SER A 292 -2.21 11.67 20.25
CA SER A 292 -1.53 10.67 21.09
C SER A 292 -0.34 10.00 20.42
N VAL A 293 -0.13 10.23 19.12
CA VAL A 293 1.02 9.67 18.38
C VAL A 293 2.31 10.31 18.90
N THR A 294 3.33 9.47 19.13
CA THR A 294 4.66 9.90 19.59
C THR A 294 5.70 9.95 18.48
N GLU A 295 5.45 9.28 17.36
CA GLU A 295 6.29 9.25 16.16
C GLU A 295 5.41 9.05 14.92
N VAL A 296 5.66 9.81 13.84
CA VAL A 296 4.95 9.62 12.56
C VAL A 296 5.63 8.52 11.74
N LEU A 297 4.86 7.62 11.13
CA LEU A 297 5.36 6.52 10.33
C LEU A 297 5.21 6.83 8.83
N PHE A 298 6.32 6.99 8.13
CA PHE A 298 6.34 7.19 6.69
C PHE A 298 6.27 5.84 5.96
N SER A 299 5.41 5.76 4.95
CA SER A 299 5.27 4.58 4.08
C SER A 299 6.38 4.43 3.05
N SER A 300 7.02 5.54 2.66
CA SER A 300 8.07 5.60 1.64
C SER A 300 8.99 6.81 1.85
N LEU A 301 10.22 6.71 1.35
CA LEU A 301 11.17 7.82 1.22
C LEU A 301 11.75 7.84 -0.19
N THR A 302 12.35 8.95 -0.60
CA THR A 302 12.88 9.12 -1.96
C THR A 302 14.22 9.85 -2.01
N CYS A 303 15.01 9.62 -3.05
CA CYS A 303 16.20 10.41 -3.42
C CYS A 303 16.35 10.46 -4.94
N GLN A 304 17.25 11.30 -5.47
CA GLN A 304 17.50 11.44 -6.92
C GLN A 304 18.98 11.33 -7.29
N TYR A 305 19.28 10.93 -8.52
CA TYR A 305 20.63 10.90 -9.10
C TYR A 305 20.58 11.07 -10.63
N GLY A 306 21.74 11.29 -11.28
CA GLY A 306 21.82 11.59 -12.73
C GLY A 306 22.04 13.10 -12.95
N ASP A 307 21.32 13.69 -13.90
CA ASP A 307 21.21 15.16 -14.02
C ASP A 307 20.28 15.71 -12.92
N PHE A 308 20.71 15.56 -11.68
CA PHE A 308 20.00 16.07 -10.51
C PHE A 308 20.78 17.25 -9.96
N ASP A 309 20.20 18.45 -10.09
CA ASP A 309 20.66 19.64 -9.39
C ASP A 309 19.84 19.83 -8.11
N GLU A 310 20.41 19.46 -6.97
CA GLU A 310 19.81 19.65 -5.65
C GLU A 310 19.52 21.14 -5.34
N GLU A 311 20.19 22.05 -6.03
CA GLU A 311 20.02 23.49 -5.84
C GLU A 311 18.94 24.11 -6.75
N ALA A 312 18.41 23.36 -7.72
CA ALA A 312 17.32 23.80 -8.58
C ALA A 312 16.05 24.14 -7.76
N THR A 313 15.35 25.21 -8.17
CA THR A 313 14.16 25.69 -7.44
C THR A 313 13.02 24.69 -7.44
N THR A 314 12.91 23.83 -8.46
CA THR A 314 11.93 22.74 -8.55
C THR A 314 12.16 21.63 -7.53
N ASN A 315 13.38 21.51 -7.01
CA ASN A 315 13.77 20.52 -5.99
C ASN A 315 13.71 21.07 -4.56
N LYS A 316 13.20 22.29 -4.41
CA LYS A 316 13.04 23.00 -3.15
C LYS A 316 11.59 23.46 -2.98
N GLN A 317 11.15 23.51 -1.73
CA GLN A 317 9.83 24.01 -1.40
C GLN A 317 9.87 24.86 -0.14
N THR A 318 8.91 25.77 -0.02
CA THR A 318 8.63 26.43 1.25
C THR A 318 7.79 25.49 2.12
N VAL A 319 8.28 25.19 3.32
CA VAL A 319 7.61 24.34 4.30
C VAL A 319 7.31 25.19 5.53
N GLY A 320 6.03 25.55 5.71
CA GLY A 320 5.64 26.52 6.72
C GLY A 320 6.25 27.89 6.43
N THR A 321 7.13 28.37 7.31
CA THR A 321 7.86 29.63 7.14
C THR A 321 9.29 29.44 6.60
N GLU A 322 9.78 28.21 6.51
CA GLU A 322 11.12 27.91 6.02
C GLU A 322 11.10 27.83 4.49
N ALA A 323 11.81 28.75 3.83
CA ALA A 323 11.98 28.74 2.37
C ALA A 323 13.14 27.82 1.96
N ASN A 324 13.12 27.36 0.71
CA ASN A 324 14.21 26.59 0.09
C ASN A 324 14.51 25.24 0.77
N VAL A 325 13.53 24.60 1.41
CA VAL A 325 13.68 23.26 1.98
C VAL A 325 13.80 22.26 0.85
N LYS A 326 14.91 21.51 0.83
CA LYS A 326 15.19 20.49 -0.16
C LYS A 326 14.20 19.33 -0.03
N ILE A 327 13.53 18.98 -1.12
CA ILE A 327 12.53 17.89 -1.16
C ILE A 327 13.22 16.55 -1.34
N TYR A 328 14.22 16.51 -2.22
CA TYR A 328 15.03 15.35 -2.54
C TYR A 328 16.50 15.65 -2.27
N GLY A 329 17.25 14.62 -1.88
CA GLY A 329 18.70 14.67 -1.82
C GLY A 329 19.32 13.74 -2.85
N THR A 330 20.64 13.85 -2.99
CA THR A 330 21.42 12.93 -3.84
C THR A 330 21.40 11.51 -3.26
N CYS A 331 21.03 10.51 -4.06
CA CYS A 331 21.10 9.10 -3.66
C CYS A 331 22.55 8.63 -3.43
N PRO A 332 22.78 7.60 -2.59
CA PRO A 332 24.09 6.95 -2.48
C PRO A 332 24.60 6.44 -3.83
N ALA A 333 25.92 6.50 -4.03
CA ALA A 333 26.57 6.03 -5.25
C ALA A 333 26.45 4.50 -5.49
N THR A 334 25.97 3.75 -4.50
CA THR A 334 25.78 2.30 -4.54
C THR A 334 24.47 1.87 -5.19
N TYR A 335 23.53 2.79 -5.47
CA TYR A 335 22.32 2.46 -6.22
C TYR A 335 22.66 2.24 -7.70
N PRO A 336 22.24 1.11 -8.29
CA PRO A 336 22.55 0.82 -9.69
C PRO A 336 21.97 1.91 -10.58
N LYS A 337 22.79 2.39 -11.52
CA LYS A 337 22.33 3.27 -12.60
C LYS A 337 21.80 2.36 -13.70
N ILE A 338 20.53 2.50 -14.05
CA ILE A 338 19.90 1.77 -15.17
C ILE A 338 20.29 2.44 -16.49
#